data_AF-A0AB72Z0H0-F1
#
_entry.id   AF-A0AB72Z0H0-F1
#
_cell.length_a   1.000
_cell.length_b   1.000
_cell.length_c   1.000
_cell.angle_alpha   90.00
_cell.angle_beta   90.00
_cell.angle_gamma   90.00
#
_symmetry.space_group_name_H-M   'P 1'
#
loop_
_entity.id
_entity.type
_entity.pdbx_description
1 polymer ?
#
loop_
_entity_poly.entity_id
_entity_poly.type
_entity_poly.pdbx_seq_one_letter_code
_entity_poly.pdbx_strand_id
1 'polypeptide(L)'
;MHGKQAMALGAVLFSMSIGVLGLCASVAQADAETTQVPAVSAESKNGWDQGRQHYYENGEMVRSREIYDRQDGNWYWIDGDGTVARNKDVYLRSNGGKWVRYDANGHMIKGEDYRYGGWYYFDRHTGAMAKGMTFVPSNGGKWVITTGSPARWHTANDW
;
A
#
# COMPACT_ATOMS: atom_id res chain seq x y z
N MET A 1 26.12 58.49 -18.93
CA MET A 1 24.89 59.26 -19.18
C MET A 1 23.82 58.74 -18.24
N HIS A 2 23.35 59.63 -17.35
CA HIS A 2 22.00 59.72 -16.75
C HIS A 2 21.38 58.45 -16.12
N GLY A 3 20.93 58.42 -14.88
CA GLY A 3 20.51 59.48 -13.98
C GLY A 3 19.67 58.83 -12.87
N LYS A 4 19.75 59.39 -11.67
CA LYS A 4 19.28 58.84 -10.39
C LYS A 4 17.82 59.25 -10.09
N GLN A 5 17.30 58.67 -8.98
CA GLN A 5 16.22 59.15 -8.08
C GLN A 5 14.77 58.79 -8.49
N ALA A 6 13.80 58.59 -7.58
CA ALA A 6 13.65 59.17 -6.24
C ALA A 6 12.78 58.31 -5.29
N MET A 7 13.12 58.37 -3.99
CA MET A 7 12.22 58.12 -2.86
C MET A 7 11.27 59.31 -2.70
N ALA A 8 10.01 59.06 -2.31
CA ALA A 8 9.11 60.08 -1.80
C ALA A 8 8.65 59.69 -0.38
N LEU A 9 9.06 60.52 0.59
CA LEU A 9 8.58 60.62 1.95
C LEU A 9 7.21 61.33 1.96
N GLY A 10 6.29 60.92 2.83
CA GLY A 10 5.06 61.68 3.11
C GLY A 10 4.38 61.20 4.39
N ALA A 11 4.62 61.92 5.49
CA ALA A 11 3.89 61.80 6.77
C ALA A 11 2.79 62.88 6.87
N VAL A 12 1.82 62.70 7.79
CA VAL A 12 0.91 63.66 8.49
C VAL A 12 -0.44 62.92 8.76
N LEU A 13 -0.77 62.42 9.98
CA LEU A 13 -1.20 63.04 11.25
C LEU A 13 -2.63 63.66 11.27
N PHE A 14 -3.56 63.08 12.04
CA PHE A 14 -4.54 63.71 12.97
C PHE A 14 -5.39 62.61 13.65
N SER A 15 -5.20 62.28 14.93
CA SER A 15 -5.87 62.86 16.12
C SER A 15 -7.40 62.70 16.13
N MET A 16 -7.91 61.78 16.96
CA MET A 16 -8.88 62.12 18.03
C MET A 16 -9.08 60.94 18.98
N SER A 17 -8.80 61.21 20.24
CA SER A 17 -8.98 60.34 21.40
C SER A 17 -10.46 60.28 21.80
N ILE A 18 -10.95 59.08 22.12
CA ILE A 18 -11.96 58.92 23.18
C ILE A 18 -11.42 57.85 24.12
N GLY A 19 -10.89 58.31 25.25
CA GLY A 19 -10.61 57.45 26.38
C GLY A 19 -11.92 56.99 27.00
N VAL A 20 -12.10 55.68 27.09
CA VAL A 20 -13.05 55.09 28.05
C VAL A 20 -12.20 54.59 29.22
N LEU A 21 -12.25 55.33 30.33
CA LEU A 21 -11.87 54.83 31.64
C LEU A 21 -12.96 53.86 32.09
N GLY A 22 -12.69 52.57 31.95
CA GLY A 22 -13.53 51.48 32.42
C GLY A 22 -12.71 50.54 33.30
N LEU A 23 -12.76 50.80 34.60
CA LEU A 23 -12.21 50.01 35.68
C LEU A 23 -12.74 48.56 35.60
N CYS A 24 -11.84 47.57 35.52
CA CYS A 24 -12.01 46.24 36.11
C CYS A 24 -10.67 45.49 36.03
N ALA A 25 -10.16 45.08 37.20
CA ALA A 25 -8.92 44.33 37.34
C ALA A 25 -8.93 43.08 36.45
N SER A 26 -8.01 43.02 35.49
CA SER A 26 -7.74 41.80 34.73
C SER A 26 -6.51 41.15 35.32
N VAL A 27 -6.75 39.99 35.93
CA VAL A 27 -5.75 39.03 36.38
C VAL A 27 -4.81 38.65 35.23
N ALA A 28 -3.53 38.49 35.57
CA ALA A 28 -2.48 37.77 34.85
C ALA A 28 -2.68 37.56 33.33
N GLN A 29 -1.97 38.34 32.51
CA GLN A 29 -1.50 37.80 31.24
C GLN A 29 -0.37 36.83 31.56
N ALA A 30 -0.74 35.58 31.84
CA ALA A 30 0.11 34.46 31.52
C ALA A 30 0.07 34.33 30.00
N ASP A 31 1.26 34.35 29.41
CA ASP A 31 1.47 34.05 28.01
C ASP A 31 0.85 32.67 27.75
N ALA A 32 -0.24 32.62 26.99
CA ALA A 32 -0.77 31.37 26.48
C ALA A 32 0.19 30.90 25.36
N GLU A 33 1.29 30.34 25.82
CA GLU A 33 2.23 29.54 25.07
C GLU A 33 1.47 28.38 24.40
N THR A 34 1.57 28.35 23.07
CA THR A 34 1.46 27.17 22.20
C THR A 34 0.19 26.33 22.34
N THR A 35 -0.78 26.58 21.46
CA THR A 35 -1.60 25.50 20.89
C THR A 35 -1.72 25.68 19.39
N GLN A 36 -0.70 25.22 18.68
CA GLN A 36 -0.84 24.54 17.39
C GLN A 36 0.21 23.43 17.39
N VAL A 37 -0.18 22.25 17.86
CA VAL A 37 0.53 21.02 17.47
C VAL A 37 0.53 20.98 15.94
N PRO A 38 1.68 20.97 15.24
CA PRO A 38 1.66 20.64 13.84
C PRO A 38 1.23 19.18 13.79
N ALA A 39 -0.02 18.93 13.36
CA ALA A 39 -0.41 17.63 12.86
C ALA A 39 0.41 17.40 11.58
N VAL A 40 1.66 16.98 11.76
CA VAL A 40 2.45 16.41 10.68
C VAL A 40 1.63 15.23 10.17
N SER A 41 1.12 15.38 8.95
CA SER A 41 0.69 14.25 8.15
C SER A 41 1.91 13.37 7.92
N ALA A 42 2.19 12.49 8.88
CA ALA A 42 3.05 11.35 8.65
C ALA A 42 2.28 10.46 7.66
N GLU A 43 2.45 10.72 6.38
CA GLU A 43 2.09 9.75 5.36
C GLU A 43 2.74 8.44 5.78
N SER A 44 1.91 7.44 6.12
CA SER A 44 2.41 6.10 6.43
C SER A 44 3.22 5.65 5.22
N LYS A 45 4.54 5.54 5.39
CA LYS A 45 5.55 5.37 4.34
C LYS A 45 5.54 3.94 3.80
N ASN A 46 4.36 3.44 3.42
CA ASN A 46 4.18 2.11 2.91
C ASN A 46 4.66 2.07 1.46
N GLY A 47 5.49 1.09 1.11
CA GLY A 47 6.01 1.00 -0.25
C GLY A 47 7.13 0.01 -0.44
N TRP A 48 7.48 -0.17 -1.71
CA TRP A 48 8.55 -1.04 -2.15
C TRP A 48 9.92 -0.36 -2.05
N ASP A 49 10.97 -1.17 -1.92
CA ASP A 49 12.33 -0.72 -2.26
C ASP A 49 12.49 -0.47 -3.77
N GLN A 50 13.63 0.10 -4.17
CA GLN A 50 13.89 0.47 -5.57
C GLN A 50 13.83 -0.73 -6.54
N GLY A 51 14.13 -1.95 -6.05
CA GLY A 51 14.12 -3.18 -6.84
C GLY A 51 12.81 -3.97 -6.75
N ARG A 52 11.83 -3.47 -5.98
CA ARG A 52 10.60 -4.17 -5.61
C ARG A 52 10.85 -5.58 -5.08
N GLN A 53 11.88 -5.75 -4.26
CA GLN A 53 12.21 -7.02 -3.61
C GLN A 53 11.57 -7.12 -2.23
N HIS A 54 11.53 -6.00 -1.50
CA HIS A 54 11.01 -5.91 -0.15
C HIS A 54 9.93 -4.83 -0.06
N TYR A 55 8.91 -5.08 0.75
CA TYR A 55 7.85 -4.14 1.04
C TYR A 55 7.93 -3.68 2.50
N TYR A 56 7.74 -2.38 2.71
CA TYR A 56 7.79 -1.73 4.01
C TYR A 56 6.42 -1.16 4.36
N GLU A 57 6.06 -1.22 5.64
CA GLU A 57 4.92 -0.51 6.20
C GLU A 57 5.38 0.28 7.42
N ASN A 58 5.09 1.58 7.45
CA ASN A 58 5.58 2.49 8.50
C ASN A 58 7.10 2.41 8.75
N GLY A 59 7.88 2.10 7.72
CA GLY A 59 9.34 1.95 7.82
C GLY A 59 9.82 0.57 8.28
N GLU A 60 8.92 -0.36 8.63
CA GLU A 60 9.26 -1.73 9.00
C GLU A 60 9.09 -2.68 7.82
N MET A 61 10.04 -3.59 7.62
CA MET A 61 9.96 -4.59 6.55
C MET A 61 8.93 -5.67 6.88
N VAL A 62 7.96 -5.83 5.98
CA VAL A 62 6.92 -6.86 6.08
C VAL A 62 7.52 -8.25 5.87
N ARG A 63 6.98 -9.27 6.54
CA ARG A 63 7.40 -10.68 6.43
C ARG A 63 6.22 -11.62 6.64
N SER A 64 6.29 -12.80 6.02
CA SER A 64 5.36 -13.94 6.20
C SER A 64 3.87 -13.59 6.09
N ARG A 65 3.49 -12.68 5.19
CA ARG A 65 2.07 -12.30 5.02
C ARG A 65 1.74 -11.75 3.64
N GLU A 66 0.44 -11.75 3.34
CA GLU A 66 -0.10 -11.07 2.16
C GLU A 66 -0.09 -9.54 2.36
N ILE A 67 0.23 -8.81 1.30
CA ILE A 67 0.05 -7.35 1.20
C ILE A 67 -0.73 -7.01 -0.06
N TYR A 68 -1.49 -5.92 -0.02
CA TYR A 68 -2.17 -5.36 -1.17
C TYR A 68 -1.52 -4.03 -1.53
N ASP A 69 -0.94 -3.95 -2.73
CA ASP A 69 -0.47 -2.68 -3.27
C ASP A 69 -1.59 -2.01 -4.04
N ARG A 70 -2.07 -0.87 -3.51
CA ARG A 70 -3.14 -0.09 -4.14
C ARG A 70 -2.71 0.57 -5.44
N GLN A 71 -1.41 0.84 -5.63
CA GLN A 71 -0.90 1.47 -6.86
C GLN A 71 -1.01 0.50 -8.04
N ASP A 72 -0.69 -0.78 -7.81
CA ASP A 72 -0.75 -1.81 -8.85
C ASP A 72 -2.11 -2.53 -8.89
N GLY A 73 -2.91 -2.39 -7.84
CA GLY A 73 -4.17 -3.12 -7.70
C GLY A 73 -3.98 -4.64 -7.50
N ASN A 74 -2.82 -5.06 -6.99
CA ASN A 74 -2.41 -6.46 -6.92
C ASN A 74 -2.09 -6.90 -5.49
N TRP A 75 -2.30 -8.19 -5.24
CA TRP A 75 -1.90 -8.87 -4.01
C TRP A 75 -0.54 -9.52 -4.19
N TYR A 76 0.26 -9.49 -3.13
CA TYR A 76 1.60 -10.06 -3.09
C TYR A 76 1.76 -10.87 -1.81
N TRP A 77 2.65 -11.86 -1.81
CA TRP A 77 3.11 -12.52 -0.60
C TRP A 77 4.54 -12.11 -0.32
N ILE A 78 4.80 -11.72 0.93
CA ILE A 78 6.15 -11.50 1.43
C ILE A 78 6.56 -12.73 2.23
N ASP A 79 7.63 -13.39 1.80
CA ASP A 79 8.20 -14.56 2.45
C ASP A 79 8.79 -14.21 3.82
N GLY A 80 9.16 -15.23 4.60
CA GLY A 80 9.66 -15.03 5.97
C GLY A 80 10.99 -14.30 6.04
N ASP A 81 11.77 -14.30 4.96
CA ASP A 81 13.00 -13.52 4.83
C ASP A 81 12.75 -12.05 4.44
N GLY A 82 11.51 -11.70 4.06
CA GLY A 82 11.13 -10.36 3.60
C GLY A 82 11.11 -10.19 2.09
N THR A 83 11.49 -11.21 1.32
CA THR A 83 11.46 -11.16 -0.14
C THR A 83 10.04 -11.40 -0.67
N VAL A 84 9.68 -10.76 -1.77
CA VAL A 84 8.40 -11.04 -2.43
C VAL A 84 8.44 -12.37 -3.20
N ALA A 85 7.39 -13.18 -3.03
CA ALA A 85 7.22 -14.41 -3.77
C ALA A 85 7.01 -14.16 -5.26
N ARG A 86 7.79 -14.85 -6.09
CA ARG A 86 7.69 -14.81 -7.56
C ARG A 86 7.71 -16.21 -8.12
N ASN A 87 6.94 -16.46 -9.18
CA ASN A 87 6.90 -17.73 -9.89
C ASN A 87 6.70 -18.96 -8.99
N LYS A 88 6.04 -18.80 -7.84
CA LYS A 88 5.77 -19.90 -6.90
C LYS A 88 4.32 -19.92 -6.41
N ASP A 89 3.97 -21.06 -5.83
CA ASP A 89 2.77 -21.27 -5.06
C ASP A 89 3.04 -21.05 -3.57
N VAL A 90 2.06 -20.52 -2.85
CA VAL A 90 2.14 -20.30 -1.41
C VAL A 90 0.91 -20.87 -0.74
N TYR A 91 1.11 -21.63 0.33
CA TYR A 91 0.03 -22.08 1.19
C TYR A 91 -0.24 -21.07 2.30
N LEU A 92 -1.41 -20.46 2.25
CA LEU A 92 -1.85 -19.46 3.21
C LEU A 92 -2.74 -20.14 4.23
N ARG A 93 -2.23 -20.25 5.45
CA ARG A 93 -2.89 -21.03 6.52
C ARG A 93 -4.12 -20.35 7.12
N SER A 94 -4.32 -19.06 6.85
CA SER A 94 -5.50 -18.30 7.26
C SER A 94 -6.81 -18.89 6.71
N ASN A 95 -7.91 -18.77 7.46
CA ASN A 95 -9.28 -19.11 7.03
C ASN A 95 -9.44 -20.52 6.44
N GLY A 96 -8.89 -21.54 7.12
CA GLY A 96 -9.03 -22.94 6.71
C GLY A 96 -8.03 -23.41 5.64
N GLY A 97 -7.13 -22.53 5.19
CA GLY A 97 -6.03 -22.92 4.31
C GLY A 97 -6.37 -22.83 2.82
N LYS A 98 -5.62 -22.02 2.07
CA LYS A 98 -5.74 -21.91 0.61
C LYS A 98 -4.36 -21.97 -0.04
N TRP A 99 -4.29 -22.56 -1.23
CA TRP A 99 -3.13 -22.40 -2.12
C TRP A 99 -3.39 -21.20 -3.03
N VAL A 100 -2.40 -20.35 -3.21
CA VAL A 100 -2.42 -19.22 -4.16
C VAL A 100 -1.13 -19.25 -4.99
N ARG A 101 -1.15 -18.61 -6.15
CA ARG A 101 0.00 -18.53 -7.06
C ARG A 101 0.40 -17.08 -7.28
N TYR A 102 1.70 -16.81 -7.33
CA TYR A 102 2.27 -15.51 -7.70
C TYR A 102 3.02 -15.60 -9.03
N ASP A 103 2.79 -14.64 -9.92
CA ASP A 103 3.42 -14.56 -11.24
C ASP A 103 4.91 -14.15 -11.16
N ALA A 104 5.52 -13.87 -12.31
CA ALA A 104 6.94 -13.47 -12.38
C ALA A 104 7.23 -12.10 -11.75
N ASN A 105 6.24 -11.22 -11.70
CA ASN A 105 6.35 -9.90 -11.07
C ASN A 105 6.03 -9.94 -9.57
N GLY A 106 5.35 -11.02 -9.13
CA GLY A 106 4.89 -11.23 -7.77
C GLY A 106 3.40 -10.95 -7.58
N HIS A 107 2.64 -10.72 -8.66
CA HIS A 107 1.20 -10.52 -8.57
C HIS A 107 0.49 -11.84 -8.33
N MET A 108 -0.50 -11.84 -7.43
CA MET A 108 -1.37 -12.99 -7.23
C MET A 108 -2.18 -13.27 -8.48
N ILE A 109 -2.07 -14.49 -8.99
CA ILE A 109 -2.83 -14.97 -10.14
C ILE A 109 -4.28 -15.21 -9.72
N LYS A 110 -5.21 -14.79 -10.57
CA LYS A 110 -6.66 -14.95 -10.43
C LYS A 110 -7.25 -15.45 -11.74
N GLY A 111 -8.24 -16.33 -11.67
CA GLY A 111 -8.88 -16.92 -12.84
C GLY A 111 -8.10 -18.10 -13.42
N GLU A 112 -8.19 -18.27 -14.73
CA GLU A 112 -7.60 -19.40 -15.44
C GLU A 112 -6.10 -19.19 -15.68
N ASP A 113 -5.30 -20.21 -15.41
CA ASP A 113 -3.85 -20.19 -15.63
C ASP A 113 -3.44 -21.51 -16.30
N TYR A 114 -2.85 -21.43 -17.50
CA TYR A 114 -2.34 -22.62 -18.21
C TYR A 114 -0.85 -22.77 -17.93
N ARG A 115 -0.48 -23.86 -17.26
CA ARG A 115 0.92 -24.12 -16.89
C ARG A 115 1.17 -25.62 -16.81
N TYR A 116 2.43 -26.03 -17.02
CA TYR A 116 2.84 -27.44 -16.88
C TYR A 116 1.98 -28.43 -17.68
N GLY A 117 1.46 -28.00 -18.85
CA GLY A 117 0.59 -28.83 -19.69
C GLY A 117 -0.87 -28.95 -19.21
N GLY A 118 -1.27 -28.26 -18.14
CA GLY A 118 -2.60 -28.33 -17.56
C GLY A 118 -3.25 -26.96 -17.32
N TRP A 119 -4.58 -26.96 -17.16
CA TRP A 119 -5.34 -25.79 -16.76
C TRP A 119 -5.53 -25.78 -15.25
N TYR A 120 -5.28 -24.63 -14.64
CA TYR A 120 -5.59 -24.32 -13.25
C TYR A 120 -6.65 -23.24 -13.20
N TYR A 121 -7.40 -23.21 -12.10
CA TYR A 121 -8.32 -22.13 -11.81
C TYR A 121 -8.09 -21.63 -10.39
N PHE A 122 -7.93 -20.31 -10.27
CA PHE A 122 -7.83 -19.57 -9.03
C PHE A 122 -9.06 -18.70 -8.89
N ASP A 123 -9.68 -18.68 -7.70
CA ASP A 123 -10.85 -17.87 -7.43
C ASP A 123 -10.58 -16.39 -7.75
N ARG A 124 -11.51 -15.75 -8.46
CA ARG A 124 -11.32 -14.39 -8.98
C ARG A 124 -11.26 -13.32 -7.87
N HIS A 125 -11.78 -13.63 -6.69
CA HIS A 125 -11.78 -12.68 -5.57
C HIS A 125 -10.59 -12.91 -4.66
N THR A 126 -10.38 -14.16 -4.26
CA THR A 126 -9.47 -14.57 -3.18
C THR A 126 -8.15 -15.15 -3.65
N GLY A 127 -8.04 -15.51 -4.94
CA GLY A 127 -6.88 -16.21 -5.52
C GLY A 127 -6.79 -17.68 -5.11
N ALA A 128 -7.77 -18.23 -4.38
CA ALA A 128 -7.72 -19.61 -3.90
C ALA A 128 -7.76 -20.61 -5.07
N MET A 129 -6.79 -21.52 -5.11
CA MET A 129 -6.74 -22.59 -6.10
C MET A 129 -7.93 -23.54 -5.92
N ALA A 130 -8.67 -23.78 -7.00
CA ALA A 130 -9.67 -24.83 -7.04
C ALA A 130 -9.03 -26.21 -6.80
N LYS A 131 -9.78 -27.13 -6.18
CA LYS A 131 -9.32 -28.49 -5.87
C LYS A 131 -10.32 -29.50 -6.42
N GLY A 132 -9.82 -30.61 -6.94
CA GLY A 132 -10.63 -31.67 -7.55
C GLY A 132 -11.28 -31.21 -8.86
N MET A 133 -12.36 -31.88 -9.23
CA MET A 133 -13.15 -31.56 -10.42
C MET A 133 -14.04 -30.36 -10.14
N THR A 134 -13.70 -29.21 -10.71
CA THR A 134 -14.37 -27.92 -10.50
C THR A 134 -14.95 -27.42 -11.81
N PHE A 135 -16.23 -27.03 -11.80
CA PHE A 135 -16.84 -26.34 -12.93
C PHE A 135 -16.47 -24.86 -12.89
N VAL A 136 -15.85 -24.38 -13.95
CA VAL A 136 -15.51 -22.98 -14.12
C VAL A 136 -16.50 -22.36 -15.12
N PRO A 137 -17.29 -21.35 -14.73
CA PRO A 137 -18.32 -20.79 -15.59
C PRO A 137 -17.79 -19.82 -16.68
N SER A 138 -16.47 -19.63 -16.80
CA SER A 138 -15.89 -18.80 -17.88
C SER A 138 -15.94 -19.51 -19.23
N ASN A 139 -16.02 -18.72 -20.31
CA ASN A 139 -15.90 -19.17 -21.70
C ASN A 139 -16.82 -20.34 -22.09
N GLY A 140 -18.09 -20.31 -21.65
CA GLY A 140 -19.08 -21.35 -21.99
C GLY A 140 -19.12 -22.54 -21.03
N GLY A 141 -18.35 -22.50 -19.94
CA GLY A 141 -18.37 -23.54 -18.92
C GLY A 141 -17.38 -24.66 -19.22
N LYS A 142 -16.39 -24.86 -18.34
CA LYS A 142 -15.42 -25.95 -18.47
C LYS A 142 -15.18 -26.64 -17.14
N TRP A 143 -14.93 -27.95 -17.18
CA TRP A 143 -14.49 -28.69 -16.01
C TRP A 143 -12.96 -28.68 -15.95
N VAL A 144 -12.42 -28.22 -14.82
CA VAL A 144 -10.99 -28.25 -14.53
C VAL A 144 -10.77 -29.29 -13.42
N ILE A 145 -9.82 -30.20 -13.61
CA ILE A 145 -9.39 -31.13 -12.57
C ILE A 145 -8.06 -30.63 -12.04
N THR A 146 -8.09 -30.08 -10.82
CA THR A 146 -6.87 -29.65 -10.14
C THR A 146 -6.56 -30.62 -9.02
N THR A 147 -5.44 -31.35 -9.09
CA THR A 147 -4.94 -32.09 -7.93
C THR A 147 -4.71 -31.09 -6.81
N GLY A 148 -5.25 -31.28 -5.61
CA GLY A 148 -5.36 -30.23 -4.57
C GLY A 148 -4.04 -29.65 -3.98
N SER A 149 -2.92 -29.90 -4.65
CA SER A 149 -1.59 -29.32 -4.45
C SER A 149 -1.09 -28.80 -5.80
N PRO A 150 -0.34 -27.69 -5.85
CA PRO A 150 0.29 -27.24 -7.08
C PRO A 150 1.01 -28.42 -7.72
N ALA A 151 0.87 -28.59 -9.04
CA ALA A 151 1.54 -29.68 -9.71
C ALA A 151 3.03 -29.64 -9.37
N ARG A 152 3.39 -30.64 -8.58
CA ARG A 152 4.70 -31.20 -8.29
C ARG A 152 5.81 -30.52 -9.10
N TRP A 153 6.63 -29.73 -8.41
CA TRP A 153 8.02 -29.50 -8.80
C TRP A 153 8.75 -30.85 -8.72
N HIS A 154 8.59 -31.69 -9.73
CA HIS A 154 9.71 -32.47 -10.20
C HIS A 154 9.97 -32.00 -11.61
N THR A 155 11.07 -31.28 -11.77
CA THR A 155 11.90 -31.45 -12.96
C THR A 155 11.91 -32.94 -13.29
N ALA A 156 11.41 -33.29 -14.47
CA ALA A 156 11.83 -34.52 -15.14
C ALA A 156 13.35 -34.37 -15.35
N ASN A 157 14.16 -34.71 -14.33
CA ASN A 157 15.62 -34.82 -14.33
C ASN A 157 16.24 -35.18 -12.95
N ASP A 158 15.48 -35.64 -11.96
CA ASP A 158 16.07 -36.25 -10.75
C ASP A 158 15.72 -37.75 -10.74
N TRP A 159 16.77 -38.55 -11.00
CA TRP A 159 16.91 -39.99 -11.24
C TRP A 159 15.85 -40.95 -10.68
#